data_AF-A0A7G6YIG2-F1
#
_entry.id   AF-A0A7G6YIG2-F1
#
_cell.length_a   1.000
_cell.length_b   1.000
_cell.length_c   1.000
_cell.angle_alpha   90.00
_cell.angle_beta   90.00
_cell.angle_gamma   90.00
#
_symmetry.space_group_name_H-M   'P 1'
#
loop_
_entity.id
_entity.type
_entity.pdbx_description
1 polymer ?
#
loop_
_entity_poly.entity_id
_entity_poly.type
_entity_poly.pdbx_seq_one_letter_code
_entity_poly.pdbx_strand_id
1 'polypeptide(L)'
;MHFTTLTNNNQPISLRRMTRNEPMLFMRFGNRQGVLQWAQLQLTLSASWSADLVRGSAPVGPLITDVKAGDLFTSIGIVVYPHRFKRVQY
;
A
#
# COMPACT_ATOMS: atom_id res chain seq x y z
N MET A 1 -7.16 -31.05 -7.62
CA MET A 1 -8.40 -30.25 -7.74
C MET A 1 -8.01 -28.79 -7.95
N HIS A 2 -8.51 -28.14 -9.00
CA HIS A 2 -8.26 -26.72 -9.25
C HIS A 2 -9.51 -25.93 -8.86
N PHE A 3 -9.44 -25.19 -7.76
CA PHE A 3 -10.52 -24.31 -7.33
C PHE A 3 -10.45 -23.02 -8.16
N THR A 4 -11.51 -22.72 -8.92
CA THR A 4 -11.58 -21.55 -9.81
C THR A 4 -12.52 -20.45 -9.31
N THR A 5 -13.24 -20.71 -8.22
CA THR A 5 -14.24 -19.83 -7.62
C THR A 5 -14.14 -19.84 -6.09
N LEU A 6 -14.36 -18.68 -5.47
CA LEU A 6 -14.42 -18.49 -4.02
C LEU A 6 -15.79 -17.89 -3.69
N THR A 7 -16.51 -18.48 -2.74
CA THR A 7 -17.87 -18.03 -2.40
C THR A 7 -17.81 -16.89 -1.40
N ASN A 8 -18.43 -15.75 -1.72
CA ASN A 8 -18.62 -14.62 -0.80
C ASN A 8 -20.11 -14.30 -0.73
N ASN A 9 -20.72 -14.31 0.46
CA ASN A 9 -22.16 -14.09 0.66
C ASN A 9 -23.06 -14.90 -0.29
N ASN A 10 -22.78 -16.21 -0.40
CA ASN A 10 -23.46 -17.16 -1.31
C ASN A 10 -23.34 -16.85 -2.81
N GLN A 11 -22.50 -15.90 -3.21
CA GLN A 11 -22.21 -15.63 -4.62
C GLN A 11 -20.82 -16.18 -5.01
N PRO A 12 -20.72 -16.93 -6.12
CA PRO A 12 -19.44 -17.42 -6.60
C PRO A 12 -18.63 -16.27 -7.23
N ILE A 13 -17.46 -15.97 -6.68
CA ILE A 13 -16.52 -14.99 -7.24
C ILE A 13 -15.41 -15.75 -7.96
N SER A 14 -15.18 -15.44 -9.23
CA SER A 14 -14.09 -16.06 -10.00
C SER A 14 -12.72 -15.61 -9.48
N LEU A 15 -11.85 -16.56 -9.16
CA LEU A 15 -10.49 -16.33 -8.67
C LEU A 15 -9.57 -15.73 -9.74
N ARG A 16 -9.85 -15.98 -11.02
CA ARG A 16 -9.11 -15.36 -12.14
C ARG A 16 -9.21 -13.83 -12.16
N ARG A 17 -10.17 -13.26 -11.42
CA ARG A 17 -10.50 -11.83 -11.37
C ARG A 17 -10.15 -11.16 -10.04
N MET A 18 -9.28 -11.79 -9.25
CA MET A 18 -8.82 -11.31 -7.94
C MET A 18 -7.38 -10.77 -7.98
N THR A 19 -6.70 -10.75 -9.12
CA THR A 19 -5.38 -10.12 -9.25
C THR A 19 -5.49 -8.60 -9.08
N ARG A 20 -4.83 -8.08 -8.04
CA ARG A 20 -4.76 -6.66 -7.69
C ARG A 20 -3.35 -6.14 -7.97
N ASN A 21 -3.26 -4.94 -8.50
CA ASN A 21 -2.00 -4.23 -8.69
C ASN A 21 -1.76 -3.33 -7.49
N GLU A 22 -0.63 -3.49 -6.81
CA GLU A 22 -0.31 -2.74 -5.59
C GLU A 22 1.08 -2.08 -5.67
N PRO A 23 1.31 -1.10 -6.57
CA PRO A 23 2.60 -0.41 -6.59
C PRO A 23 2.82 0.39 -5.31
N MET A 24 4.07 0.38 -4.86
CA MET A 24 4.53 1.13 -3.69
C MET A 24 5.74 1.98 -4.05
N LEU A 25 5.73 3.24 -3.64
CA LEU A 25 6.82 4.19 -3.75
C LEU A 25 7.30 4.57 -2.35
N PHE A 26 8.61 4.46 -2.13
CA PHE A 26 9.24 4.78 -0.85
C PHE A 26 10.24 5.92 -1.04
N MET A 27 10.07 6.99 -0.27
CA MET A 27 10.98 8.14 -0.27
C MET A 27 11.53 8.34 1.14
N ARG A 28 12.83 8.63 1.23
CA ARG A 28 13.51 8.93 2.50
C ARG A 28 14.25 10.25 2.38
N PHE A 29 13.94 11.16 3.30
CA PHE A 29 14.58 12.46 3.42
C PHE A 29 15.42 12.47 4.69
N GLY A 30 16.71 12.72 4.55
CA GLY A 30 17.64 12.69 5.67
C GLY A 30 18.86 13.54 5.39
N ASN A 31 19.29 14.29 6.39
CA ASN A 31 20.50 15.09 6.27
C ASN A 31 21.66 14.38 6.97
N ARG A 32 22.52 13.71 6.19
CA ARG A 32 23.71 13.01 6.73
C ARG A 32 24.75 13.96 7.33
N GLN A 33 24.75 15.24 6.92
CA GLN A 33 25.76 16.23 7.32
C GLN A 33 25.19 17.34 8.22
N GLY A 34 23.87 17.48 8.32
CA GLY A 34 23.19 18.53 9.10
C GLY A 34 22.91 18.16 10.55
N VAL A 35 22.00 18.92 11.19
CA VAL A 35 21.72 18.88 12.64
C VAL A 35 21.07 17.56 13.10
N LEU A 36 20.25 16.94 12.25
CA LEU A 36 19.46 15.73 12.56
C LEU A 36 20.03 14.47 11.89
N GLN A 37 21.32 14.18 12.09
CA GLN A 37 21.94 12.98 11.51
C GLN A 37 21.35 11.66 12.04
N TRP A 38 20.70 11.72 13.20
CA TRP A 38 20.05 10.62 13.91
C TRP A 38 18.60 10.37 13.48
N ALA A 39 18.00 11.23 12.65
CA ALA A 39 16.62 11.07 12.19
C ALA A 39 16.50 11.19 10.67
N GLN A 40 15.57 10.43 10.09
CA GLN A 40 15.16 10.55 8.71
C GLN A 40 13.63 10.51 8.60
N LEU A 41 13.07 11.35 7.74
CA LEU A 41 11.66 11.28 7.38
C LEU A 41 11.49 10.21 6.30
N GLN A 42 10.51 9.33 6.48
CA GLN A 42 10.12 8.32 5.49
C GLN A 42 8.69 8.61 5.03
N LEU A 43 8.50 8.68 3.72
CA LEU A 43 7.20 8.82 3.09
C LEU A 43 6.95 7.59 2.21
N THR A 44 5.81 6.94 2.42
CA THR A 44 5.39 5.77 1.63
C THR A 44 4.08 6.12 0.94
N LEU A 45 4.03 5.93 -0.38
CA LEU A 45 2.82 6.05 -1.18
C LEU A 45 2.54 4.68 -1.78
N SER A 46 1.31 4.19 -1.63
CA SER A 46 0.88 2.95 -2.27
C SER A 46 -0.47 3.15 -2.91
N ALA A 47 -0.61 2.63 -4.12
CA ALA A 47 -1.90 2.58 -4.81
C ALA A 47 -2.30 1.11 -4.91
N SER A 48 -3.59 0.81 -4.83
CA SER A 48 -4.07 -0.54 -5.00
C SER A 48 -5.32 -0.54 -5.87
N TRP A 49 -5.31 -1.25 -7.00
CA TRP A 49 -6.45 -1.30 -7.94
C TRP A 49 -6.60 -2.66 -8.60
N SER A 50 -7.82 -2.97 -9.05
CA SER A 50 -8.10 -4.17 -9.86
C SER A 50 -8.05 -3.84 -11.35
N ALA A 51 -7.28 -4.59 -12.13
CA ALA A 51 -7.19 -4.41 -13.59
C ALA A 51 -8.52 -4.67 -14.32
N ASP A 52 -9.42 -5.45 -13.71
CA ASP A 52 -10.73 -5.79 -14.28
C ASP A 52 -11.75 -4.64 -14.18
N LEU A 53 -11.52 -3.64 -13.30
CA LEU A 53 -12.41 -2.48 -13.15
C LEU A 53 -12.37 -1.58 -14.40
N VAL A 54 -11.22 -1.52 -15.07
CA VAL A 54 -10.98 -0.65 -16.25
C VAL A 54 -11.63 -1.23 -17.52
N ARG A 55 -11.92 -2.54 -17.56
CA ARG A 55 -12.36 -3.24 -18.77
C ARG A 55 -13.87 -3.37 -18.95
N GLY A 56 -14.67 -2.60 -18.20
CA GLY A 56 -16.11 -2.41 -18.46
C GLY A 56 -16.97 -3.66 -18.32
N SER A 57 -16.52 -4.69 -17.60
CA SER A 57 -17.24 -5.97 -17.54
C SER A 57 -18.12 -6.12 -16.29
N ALA A 58 -19.43 -6.03 -16.56
CA ALA A 58 -20.60 -6.37 -15.73
C ALA A 58 -21.05 -5.33 -14.68
N PRO A 59 -22.37 -5.17 -14.46
CA PRO A 59 -22.90 -4.31 -13.40
C PRO A 59 -22.56 -4.95 -12.05
N VAL A 60 -21.46 -4.45 -11.49
CA VAL A 60 -20.96 -4.86 -10.19
C VAL A 60 -21.87 -4.23 -9.14
N GLY A 61 -22.67 -5.06 -8.44
CA GLY A 61 -23.54 -4.58 -7.36
C GLY A 61 -22.73 -3.88 -6.25
N PRO A 62 -23.35 -3.01 -5.44
CA PRO A 62 -22.66 -2.10 -4.51
C PRO A 62 -21.68 -2.82 -3.55
N LEU A 63 -21.98 -4.07 -3.19
CA LEU A 63 -21.15 -4.87 -2.28
C LEU A 63 -19.77 -5.28 -2.84
N ILE A 64 -19.64 -5.40 -4.16
CA ILE A 64 -18.39 -5.80 -4.82
C ILE A 64 -17.58 -4.55 -5.22
N THR A 65 -18.24 -3.41 -5.34
CA THR A 65 -17.62 -2.11 -5.62
C THR A 65 -16.63 -1.71 -4.52
N ASP A 66 -16.98 -1.92 -3.25
CA ASP A 66 -16.11 -1.59 -2.11
C ASP A 66 -14.84 -2.44 -2.06
N VAL A 67 -14.91 -3.70 -2.49
CA VAL A 67 -13.75 -4.63 -2.49
C VAL A 67 -12.83 -4.40 -3.70
N LYS A 68 -13.36 -3.84 -4.79
CA LYS A 68 -12.62 -3.58 -6.03
C LYS A 68 -12.27 -2.12 -6.25
N ALA A 69 -12.62 -1.24 -5.31
CA ALA A 69 -12.30 0.16 -5.36
C ALA A 69 -10.77 0.37 -5.40
N GLY A 70 -10.37 1.36 -6.19
CA GLY A 70 -8.99 1.80 -6.26
C GLY A 70 -8.69 2.69 -5.05
N ASP A 71 -7.81 2.25 -4.17
CA ASP A 71 -7.45 2.99 -2.97
C ASP A 71 -6.03 3.54 -3.06
N LEU A 72 -5.86 4.77 -2.59
CA LEU A 72 -4.57 5.42 -2.39
C LEU A 72 -4.28 5.49 -0.90
N PHE A 73 -3.17 4.88 -0.49
CA PHE A 73 -2.69 4.94 0.88
C PHE A 73 -1.40 5.74 0.95
N THR A 74 -1.31 6.62 1.94
CA THR A 74 -0.11 7.41 2.22
C THR A 74 0.28 7.21 3.67
N SER A 75 1.55 6.98 3.93
CA SER A 75 2.09 6.85 5.28
C SER A 75 3.32 7.73 5.44
N ILE A 76 3.42 8.36 6.61
CA ILE A 76 4.57 9.19 7.01
C ILE A 76 5.14 8.57 8.28
N GLY A 77 6.45 8.39 8.32
CA GLY A 77 7.16 7.83 9.46
C GLY A 77 8.50 8.52 9.69
N ILE A 78 9.07 8.26 10.87
CA ILE A 78 10.40 8.74 11.25
C ILE A 78 11.26 7.52 11.53
N VAL A 79 12.42 7.45 10.89
CA VAL A 79 13.44 6.45 11.14
C VAL A 79 14.47 7.06 12.08
N VAL A 80 14.66 6.43 13.24
CA VAL A 80 15.62 6.85 14.26
C VAL A 80 16.85 5.97 14.19
N TYR A 81 18.03 6.59 14.22
CA TYR A 81 19.34 5.93 14.26
C TYR A 81 20.01 6.25 15.61
N PRO A 82 19.76 5.43 16.66
CA PRO A 82 20.21 5.75 18.02
C PRO A 82 21.74 5.84 18.13
N HIS A 83 22.47 5.06 17.33
CA HIS A 83 23.93 5.06 17.29
C HIS A 83 24.55 6.39 16.82
N ARG A 84 23.73 7.33 16.30
CA ARG A 84 24.17 8.65 15.84
C ARG A 84 23.85 9.77 16.83
N PHE A 85 23.32 9.45 18.00
CA PHE A 85 23.22 10.42 19.06
C PHE A 85 24.63 10.83 19.49
N LYS A 86 25.05 12.03 19.13
CA LYS A 86 26.27 12.62 19.69
C LYS A 86 25.99 12.90 21.17
N ARG A 87 26.86 12.42 22.05
CA ARG A 87 26.85 12.87 23.45
C ARG A 87 27.06 14.38 23.45
N VAL A 88 26.06 15.13 23.92
CA VAL A 88 26.25 16.52 24.32
C VAL A 88 27.07 16.45 25.60
N GLN A 89 28.38 16.67 25.50
CA GLN A 89 29.22 16.91 26.67
C GLN A 89 28.97 18.35 27.09
N TYR A 90 28.31 18.53 28.23
CA TYR A 90 28.28 19.78 28.99
C TYR A 90 29.55 19.89 29.83
#